data_AF-A0A357AY82-F1
#
_entry.id   AF-A0A357AY82-F1
#
_cell.length_a   1.000
_cell.length_b   1.000
_cell.length_c   1.000
_cell.angle_alpha   90.00
_cell.angle_beta   90.00
_cell.angle_gamma   90.00
#
_symmetry.space_group_name_H-M   'P 1'
#
loop_
_entity.id
_entity.type
_entity.pdbx_description
1 polymer ?
#
loop_
_entity_poly.entity_id
_entity_poly.type
_entity_poly.pdbx_seq_one_letter_code
_entity_poly.pdbx_strand_id
1 'polypeptide(L)'
;MADNGLEGNCLGLIWDGAGYGADGTIWGGELFCGGYGGFARIGSIRPIPLPGGDCAVKAIWRLGVSLLKEAGVPAEGLFSGRGVEKVLEMLEKGLNCPASSGMGRLFDGVAAILKIREQCSYEGQGAVLLEAAAERDSGSFQLKFYEENGLDIFDWRPMILEIHEAAASGIPAGITASRFMNTLTDMAEAQCLRAAEKTGLTRVVLSGGVFQNAYILARLPDRLRAAGLEVFTHSRVSTNDEGLSLGQIMIGEHALRTADQAV
;
A
#
# COMPACT_ATOMS: atom_id res chain seq x y z
N MET A 1 5.08 1.77 -17.45
CA MET A 1 4.90 1.50 -18.90
C MET A 1 5.91 2.25 -19.76
N ALA A 2 5.90 3.58 -19.75
CA ALA A 2 6.76 4.42 -20.59
C ALA A 2 8.26 4.11 -20.46
N ASP A 3 8.73 3.96 -19.21
CA ASP A 3 10.11 3.61 -18.91
C ASP A 3 10.53 2.22 -19.40
N ASN A 4 9.59 1.37 -19.79
CA ASN A 4 9.87 0.06 -20.38
C ASN A 4 9.48 -0.02 -21.86
N GLY A 5 9.08 1.10 -22.49
CA GLY A 5 8.64 1.14 -23.88
C GLY A 5 7.37 0.32 -24.13
N LEU A 6 6.53 0.15 -23.12
CA LEU A 6 5.32 -0.69 -23.22
C LEU A 6 4.14 0.09 -23.81
N GLU A 7 3.39 -0.60 -24.66
CA GLU A 7 2.08 -0.20 -25.17
C GLU A 7 1.00 -1.26 -24.83
N GLY A 8 -0.28 -0.89 -25.01
CA GLY A 8 -1.43 -1.74 -24.70
C GLY A 8 -1.72 -1.86 -23.20
N ASN A 9 -2.67 -2.72 -22.85
CA ASN A 9 -3.12 -2.87 -21.47
C ASN A 9 -2.18 -3.78 -20.65
N CYS A 10 -2.06 -3.46 -19.37
CA CYS A 10 -1.35 -4.23 -18.35
C CYS A 10 -2.10 -4.17 -17.02
N LEU A 11 -1.69 -5.02 -16.08
CA LEU A 11 -1.98 -4.86 -14.67
C LEU A 11 -1.00 -3.84 -14.08
N GLY A 12 -1.50 -2.88 -13.30
CA GLY A 12 -0.67 -1.89 -12.62
C GLY A 12 -0.82 -2.01 -11.11
N LEU A 13 0.20 -2.52 -10.43
CA LEU A 13 0.27 -2.53 -8.98
C LEU A 13 0.92 -1.22 -8.51
N ILE A 14 0.12 -0.33 -7.94
CA ILE A 14 0.53 1.05 -7.63
C ILE A 14 0.45 1.29 -6.13
N TRP A 15 1.60 1.28 -5.47
CA TRP A 15 1.71 1.41 -4.01
C TRP A 15 2.47 2.67 -3.61
N ASP A 16 1.79 3.55 -2.89
CA ASP A 16 2.28 4.87 -2.48
C ASP A 16 1.78 5.27 -1.08
N GLY A 17 2.25 6.41 -0.58
CA GLY A 17 1.77 7.04 0.64
C GLY A 17 0.39 7.69 0.47
N ALA A 18 0.22 8.48 -0.59
CA ALA A 18 -1.03 9.16 -0.90
C ALA A 18 -1.11 9.57 -2.38
N GLY A 19 -2.26 9.33 -3.00
CA GLY A 19 -2.62 9.85 -4.32
C GLY A 19 -4.09 10.22 -4.36
N TYR A 20 -4.47 11.25 -5.14
CA TYR A 20 -5.86 11.67 -5.24
C TYR A 20 -6.66 10.73 -6.13
N GLY A 21 -7.61 10.00 -5.53
CA GLY A 21 -8.46 9.04 -6.22
C GLY A 21 -9.57 9.71 -7.05
N ALA A 22 -10.03 9.01 -8.08
CA ALA A 22 -11.15 9.49 -8.92
C ALA A 22 -12.49 9.57 -8.16
N ASP A 23 -12.59 8.86 -7.02
CA ASP A 23 -13.74 8.87 -6.11
C ASP A 23 -13.63 9.92 -5.00
N GLY A 24 -12.59 10.78 -5.04
CA GLY A 24 -12.34 11.81 -4.03
C GLY A 24 -11.72 11.28 -2.72
N THR A 25 -11.33 10.00 -2.68
CA THR A 25 -10.61 9.41 -1.55
C THR A 25 -9.09 9.38 -1.79
N ILE A 26 -8.32 9.04 -0.75
CA ILE A 26 -6.86 8.96 -0.85
C ILE A 26 -6.46 7.52 -1.21
N TRP A 27 -5.85 7.34 -2.37
CA TRP A 27 -5.36 6.05 -2.84
C TRP A 27 -3.87 5.84 -2.55
N GLY A 28 -3.41 4.61 -2.69
CA GLY A 28 -1.99 4.27 -2.61
C GLY A 28 -1.69 2.80 -2.31
N GLY A 29 -2.67 1.92 -2.49
CA GLY A 29 -2.51 0.47 -2.29
C GLY A 29 -3.30 -0.27 -3.37
N GLU A 30 -3.22 0.22 -4.60
CA GLU A 30 -4.17 -0.10 -5.66
C GLU A 30 -3.64 -1.12 -6.66
N LEU A 31 -4.57 -1.90 -7.20
CA LEU A 31 -4.36 -2.69 -8.41
C LEU A 31 -5.30 -2.19 -9.50
N PHE A 32 -4.73 -1.81 -10.64
CA PHE A 32 -5.44 -1.36 -11.82
C PHE A 32 -5.29 -2.34 -12.98
N CYS A 33 -6.22 -2.30 -13.94
CA CYS A 33 -6.01 -2.79 -15.29
C CYS A 33 -6.21 -1.67 -16.30
N GLY A 34 -5.35 -1.58 -17.31
CA GLY A 34 -5.45 -0.54 -18.33
C GLY A 34 -4.10 -0.15 -18.93
N GLY A 35 -4.10 1.00 -19.61
CA GLY A 35 -2.94 1.57 -20.29
C GLY A 35 -3.10 3.07 -20.48
N TYR A 36 -2.43 3.64 -21.50
CA TYR A 36 -2.46 5.10 -21.72
C TYR A 36 -3.85 5.66 -22.08
N GLY A 37 -4.74 4.84 -22.65
CA GLY A 37 -6.11 5.26 -23.01
C GLY A 37 -7.10 5.24 -21.85
N GLY A 38 -6.72 4.73 -20.69
CA GLY A 38 -7.59 4.65 -19.53
C GLY A 38 -7.27 3.45 -18.64
N PHE A 39 -7.84 3.46 -17.44
CA PHE A 39 -7.65 2.41 -16.44
C PHE A 39 -8.94 2.14 -15.68
N ALA A 40 -9.04 0.93 -15.12
CA ALA A 40 -10.06 0.55 -14.16
C ALA A 40 -9.38 0.08 -12.87
N ARG A 41 -9.90 0.53 -11.72
CA ARG A 41 -9.52 0.01 -10.40
C ARG A 41 -10.14 -1.37 -10.25
N ILE A 42 -9.35 -2.36 -9.89
CA ILE A 42 -9.80 -3.77 -9.76
C ILE A 42 -9.40 -4.42 -8.43
N GLY A 43 -8.48 -3.81 -7.69
CA GLY A 43 -8.12 -4.24 -6.34
C GLY A 43 -7.60 -3.07 -5.50
N SER A 44 -7.65 -3.24 -4.18
CA SER A 44 -7.18 -2.26 -3.20
C SER A 44 -6.86 -2.96 -1.88
N ILE A 45 -6.41 -2.21 -0.88
CA ILE A 45 -6.45 -2.61 0.53
C ILE A 45 -7.68 -2.00 1.22
N ARG A 46 -8.09 -2.57 2.36
CA ARG A 46 -9.13 -2.02 3.23
C ARG A 46 -8.75 -0.56 3.57
N PRO A 47 -9.67 0.41 3.41
CA PRO A 47 -9.38 1.79 3.77
C PRO A 47 -9.01 1.95 5.25
N ILE A 48 -7.99 2.76 5.51
CA ILE A 48 -7.48 3.14 6.81
C ILE A 48 -8.01 4.54 7.12
N PRO A 49 -8.79 4.71 8.20
CA PRO A 49 -9.16 6.05 8.67
C PRO A 49 -7.91 6.83 9.12
N LEU A 50 -7.81 8.10 8.72
CA LEU A 50 -6.68 8.96 9.09
C LEU A 50 -7.11 10.00 10.14
N PRO A 51 -7.10 9.68 11.46
CA PRO A 51 -7.63 10.60 12.47
C PRO A 51 -6.80 11.87 12.60
N GLY A 52 -7.39 12.98 12.15
CA GLY A 52 -6.76 14.29 12.05
C GLY A 52 -6.10 14.57 10.70
N GLY A 53 -6.40 13.78 9.66
CA GLY A 53 -5.88 13.94 8.31
C GLY A 53 -4.35 13.95 8.30
N ASP A 54 -3.76 15.03 7.76
CA ASP A 54 -2.30 15.24 7.64
C ASP A 54 -1.56 15.12 8.97
N CYS A 55 -2.23 15.37 10.10
CA CYS A 55 -1.61 15.17 11.42
C CYS A 55 -1.17 13.71 11.62
N ALA A 56 -1.88 12.75 11.04
CA ALA A 56 -1.56 11.32 11.15
C ALA A 56 -0.28 10.94 10.38
N VAL A 57 0.15 11.73 9.40
CA VAL A 57 1.40 11.50 8.64
C VAL A 57 2.63 11.78 9.50
N LYS A 58 2.58 12.78 10.38
CA LYS A 58 3.67 13.07 11.33
C LYS A 58 3.50 12.35 12.65
N ALA A 59 2.27 12.21 13.16
CA ALA A 59 1.98 11.51 14.40
C ALA A 59 1.48 10.09 14.10
N ILE A 60 2.37 9.25 13.57
CA ILE A 60 2.03 7.90 13.06
C ILE A 60 1.48 6.95 14.14
N TRP A 61 1.69 7.24 15.43
CA TRP A 61 0.96 6.56 16.51
C TRP A 61 -0.56 6.64 16.36
N ARG A 62 -1.09 7.70 15.73
CA ARG A 62 -2.52 7.83 15.41
C ARG A 62 -2.98 6.79 14.39
N LEU A 63 -2.14 6.46 13.42
CA LEU A 63 -2.37 5.37 12.47
C LEU A 63 -2.33 4.03 13.20
N GLY A 64 -1.36 3.84 14.10
CA GLY A 64 -1.32 2.68 14.99
C GLY A 64 -2.62 2.48 15.78
N VAL A 65 -3.16 3.55 16.40
CA VAL A 65 -4.46 3.52 17.09
C VAL A 65 -5.58 3.13 16.12
N SER A 66 -5.61 3.71 14.92
CA SER A 66 -6.64 3.39 13.92
C SER A 66 -6.60 1.93 13.48
N LEU A 67 -5.41 1.38 13.22
CA LEU A 67 -5.23 -0.01 12.83
C LEU A 67 -5.66 -0.97 13.94
N LEU A 68 -5.24 -0.71 15.19
CA LEU A 68 -5.63 -1.53 16.33
C LEU A 68 -7.15 -1.50 16.57
N LYS A 69 -7.78 -0.31 16.53
CA LYS A 69 -9.23 -0.16 16.71
C LYS A 69 -10.01 -0.99 15.69
N GLU A 70 -9.66 -0.87 14.41
CA GLU A 70 -10.30 -1.61 13.32
C GLU A 70 -10.06 -3.13 13.42
N ALA A 71 -8.91 -3.54 13.95
CA ALA A 71 -8.59 -4.95 14.21
C ALA A 71 -9.24 -5.50 15.50
N GLY A 72 -9.96 -4.67 16.27
CA GLY A 72 -10.61 -5.07 17.52
C GLY A 72 -9.65 -5.18 18.71
N VAL A 73 -8.49 -4.52 18.65
CA VAL A 73 -7.45 -4.54 19.67
C VAL A 73 -7.44 -3.21 20.45
N PRO A 74 -7.43 -3.23 21.80
CA PRO A 74 -7.30 -2.02 22.61
C PRO A 74 -5.95 -1.31 22.37
N ALA A 75 -5.99 0.00 22.13
CA ALA A 75 -4.82 0.79 21.78
C ALA A 75 -4.23 1.56 22.98
N GLU A 76 -4.99 1.69 24.06
CA GLU A 76 -4.70 2.53 25.24
C GLU A 76 -3.43 2.08 25.96
N GLY A 77 -3.26 0.76 26.11
CA GLY A 77 -2.07 0.18 26.74
C GLY A 77 -0.80 0.45 25.92
N LEU A 78 -0.91 0.37 24.59
CA LEU A 78 0.23 0.54 23.71
C LEU A 78 0.64 2.01 23.60
N PHE A 79 -0.30 2.93 23.46
CA PHE A 79 -0.02 4.36 23.23
C PHE A 79 -0.35 5.25 24.43
N SER A 80 -0.17 4.74 25.64
CA SER A 80 -0.48 5.46 26.89
C SER A 80 0.16 6.86 26.95
N GLY A 81 -0.61 7.83 27.46
CA GLY A 81 -0.18 9.22 27.58
C GLY A 81 -0.22 10.05 26.29
N ARG A 82 -0.67 9.49 25.16
CA ARG A 82 -0.78 10.21 23.86
C ARG A 82 -2.14 10.88 23.62
N GLY A 83 -3.10 10.69 24.53
CA GLY A 83 -4.50 11.12 24.33
C GLY A 83 -5.24 10.21 23.35
N VAL A 84 -5.08 8.89 23.53
CA VAL A 84 -5.67 7.84 22.69
C VAL A 84 -7.19 7.95 22.66
N GLU A 85 -7.79 8.32 23.78
CA GLU A 85 -9.25 8.43 23.97
C GLU A 85 -9.86 9.44 22.98
N LYS A 86 -9.18 10.57 22.74
CA LYS A 86 -9.63 11.57 21.75
C LYS A 86 -9.56 11.03 20.33
N VAL A 87 -8.52 10.25 20.01
CA VAL A 87 -8.38 9.63 18.69
C VAL A 87 -9.45 8.56 18.48
N LEU A 88 -9.73 7.75 19.50
CA LEU A 88 -10.80 6.76 19.46
C LEU A 88 -12.18 7.42 19.27
N GLU A 89 -12.44 8.54 19.94
CA GLU A 89 -13.66 9.34 19.77
C GLU A 89 -13.79 9.90 18.35
N MET A 90 -12.69 10.42 17.76
CA MET A 90 -12.68 10.89 16.36
C MET A 90 -13.01 9.75 15.39
N LEU A 91 -12.44 8.57 15.62
CA LEU A 91 -12.68 7.38 14.80
C LEU A 91 -14.14 6.90 14.92
N GLU A 92 -14.70 6.88 16.13
CA GLU A 92 -16.12 6.52 16.37
C GLU A 92 -17.09 7.47 15.69
N LYS A 93 -16.81 8.78 15.75
CA LYS A 93 -17.69 9.81 15.18
C LYS A 93 -17.42 10.09 13.71
N GLY A 94 -16.38 9.50 13.11
CA GLY A 94 -15.94 9.80 11.75
C GLY A 94 -15.49 11.26 11.54
N LEU A 95 -15.10 11.96 12.61
CA LEU A 95 -14.78 13.39 12.56
C LEU A 95 -13.34 13.62 12.13
N ASN A 96 -13.15 14.26 10.97
CA ASN A 96 -11.83 14.56 10.42
C ASN A 96 -10.95 13.28 10.27
N CYS A 97 -11.57 12.21 9.79
CA CYS A 97 -10.96 10.91 9.55
C CYS A 97 -11.11 10.53 8.07
N PRO A 98 -10.49 11.25 7.11
CA PRO A 98 -10.55 10.84 5.71
C PRO A 98 -10.04 9.41 5.55
N ALA A 99 -10.69 8.66 4.68
CA ALA A 99 -10.31 7.27 4.38
C ALA A 99 -9.15 7.24 3.38
N SER A 100 -8.18 6.37 3.63
CA SER A 100 -7.04 6.18 2.75
C SER A 100 -6.71 4.71 2.54
N SER A 101 -6.53 4.29 1.30
CA SER A 101 -5.92 3.00 0.96
C SER A 101 -4.40 3.12 0.75
N GLY A 102 -3.77 4.18 1.27
CA GLY A 102 -2.33 4.42 1.14
C GLY A 102 -1.49 3.35 1.83
N MET A 103 -0.71 2.60 1.05
CA MET A 103 0.16 1.56 1.57
C MET A 103 1.22 2.14 2.53
N GLY A 104 1.72 3.35 2.25
CA GLY A 104 2.62 4.04 3.19
C GLY A 104 2.00 4.28 4.58
N ARG A 105 0.68 4.49 4.66
CA ARG A 105 -0.03 4.67 5.93
C ARG A 105 -0.13 3.35 6.72
N LEU A 106 -0.26 2.23 6.02
CA LEU A 106 -0.20 0.89 6.63
C LEU A 106 1.19 0.63 7.22
N PHE A 107 2.27 0.93 6.48
CA PHE A 107 3.64 0.86 6.96
C PHE A 107 3.86 1.72 8.21
N ASP A 108 3.47 2.99 8.16
CA ASP A 108 3.62 3.93 9.27
C ASP A 108 2.86 3.48 10.52
N GLY A 109 1.65 2.95 10.37
CA GLY A 109 0.87 2.40 11.48
C GLY A 109 1.51 1.15 12.10
N VAL A 110 2.04 0.24 11.28
CA VAL A 110 2.78 -0.94 11.78
C VAL A 110 4.08 -0.53 12.48
N ALA A 111 4.83 0.43 11.94
CA ALA A 111 6.03 0.97 12.58
C ALA A 111 5.71 1.55 13.97
N ALA A 112 4.55 2.18 14.15
CA ALA A 112 4.08 2.68 15.43
C ALA A 112 3.68 1.56 16.40
N ILE A 113 2.97 0.52 15.92
CA ILE A 113 2.59 -0.63 16.75
C ILE A 113 3.85 -1.35 17.28
N LEU A 114 4.86 -1.51 16.43
CA LEU A 114 6.13 -2.16 16.79
C LEU A 114 7.09 -1.27 17.59
N LYS A 115 6.68 -0.06 17.98
CA LYS A 115 7.52 0.90 18.73
C LYS A 115 8.82 1.29 18.03
N ILE A 116 8.91 1.11 16.72
CA ILE A 116 10.04 1.56 15.91
C ILE A 116 10.03 3.08 15.80
N ARG A 117 8.85 3.66 15.53
CA ARG A 117 8.67 5.11 15.46
C ARG A 117 7.22 5.49 15.72
N GLU A 118 7.01 6.58 16.47
CA GLU A 118 5.67 7.11 16.75
C GLU A 118 5.45 8.52 16.20
N GLN A 119 6.51 9.31 16.06
CA GLN A 119 6.48 10.65 15.47
C GLN A 119 7.54 10.80 14.39
N CYS A 120 7.12 11.19 13.19
CA CYS A 120 7.98 11.36 12.04
C CYS A 120 8.33 12.84 11.77
N SER A 121 9.56 13.08 11.33
CA SER A 121 10.06 14.40 10.92
C SER A 121 9.82 14.69 9.42
N TYR A 122 9.62 13.65 8.62
CA TYR A 122 9.31 13.71 7.19
C TYR A 122 8.39 12.55 6.80
N GLU A 123 7.73 12.65 5.64
CA GLU A 123 6.83 11.61 5.13
C GLU A 123 7.60 10.34 4.75
N GLY A 124 7.06 9.17 5.10
CA GLY A 124 7.68 7.88 4.80
C GLY A 124 8.79 7.47 5.78
N GLN A 125 9.13 8.29 6.78
CA GLN A 125 10.16 7.92 7.77
C GLN A 125 9.82 6.63 8.52
N GLY A 126 8.55 6.38 8.85
CA GLY A 126 8.13 5.15 9.53
C GLY A 126 8.36 3.92 8.66
N ALA A 127 7.97 4.00 7.39
CA ALA A 127 8.22 2.95 6.40
C ALA A 127 9.72 2.64 6.22
N VAL A 128 10.58 3.66 6.08
CA VAL A 128 12.03 3.48 5.94
C VAL A 128 12.64 2.81 7.17
N LEU A 129 12.23 3.23 8.37
CA LEU A 129 12.73 2.63 9.62
C LEU A 129 12.22 1.20 9.82
N LEU A 130 10.99 0.90 9.40
CA LEU A 130 10.44 -0.46 9.43
C LEU A 130 11.24 -1.40 8.51
N GLU A 131 11.58 -0.93 7.31
CA GLU A 131 12.43 -1.66 6.38
C GLU A 131 13.83 -1.90 6.96
N ALA A 132 14.45 -0.86 7.51
CA ALA A 132 15.80 -0.95 8.09
C ALA A 132 15.86 -1.86 9.32
N ALA A 133 14.76 -1.99 10.07
CA ALA A 133 14.67 -2.87 11.22
C ALA A 133 14.50 -4.35 10.83
N ALA A 134 14.16 -4.65 9.58
CA ALA A 134 13.79 -5.99 9.13
C ALA A 134 14.95 -7.00 9.27
N GLU A 135 14.67 -8.12 9.92
CA GLU A 135 15.62 -9.22 10.15
C GLU A 135 15.38 -10.37 9.18
N ARG A 136 16.31 -11.35 9.11
CA ARG A 136 16.10 -12.51 8.25
C ARG A 136 15.02 -13.43 8.83
N ASP A 137 13.83 -13.40 8.24
CA ASP A 137 12.71 -14.30 8.52
C ASP A 137 11.94 -14.57 7.21
N SER A 138 11.40 -15.78 7.08
CA SER A 138 10.63 -16.21 5.90
C SER A 138 9.15 -16.44 6.22
N GLY A 139 8.71 -16.16 7.44
CA GLY A 139 7.30 -16.24 7.80
C GLY A 139 6.48 -15.11 7.19
N SER A 140 5.18 -15.27 7.22
CA SER A 140 4.18 -14.25 6.89
C SER A 140 2.97 -14.42 7.79
N PHE A 141 2.06 -13.45 7.75
CA PHE A 141 0.80 -13.41 8.48
C PHE A 141 -0.35 -13.87 7.58
N GLN A 142 -1.51 -14.12 8.18
CA GLN A 142 -2.68 -14.58 7.44
C GLN A 142 -3.13 -13.57 6.36
N LEU A 143 -3.33 -14.07 5.15
CA LEU A 143 -4.01 -13.33 4.09
C LEU A 143 -5.53 -13.44 4.22
N LYS A 144 -6.22 -12.31 4.10
CA LYS A 144 -7.67 -12.25 4.00
C LYS A 144 -8.10 -11.25 2.95
N PHE A 145 -9.09 -11.63 2.16
CA PHE A 145 -9.65 -10.80 1.10
C PHE A 145 -11.18 -10.82 1.17
N TYR A 146 -11.80 -9.77 0.66
CA TYR A 146 -13.22 -9.72 0.36
C TYR A 146 -13.44 -8.92 -0.93
N GLU A 147 -14.54 -9.19 -1.62
CA GLU A 147 -14.94 -8.39 -2.77
C GLU A 147 -15.93 -7.31 -2.33
N GLU A 148 -15.72 -6.08 -2.76
CA GLU A 148 -16.66 -4.97 -2.56
C GLU A 148 -16.72 -4.12 -3.83
N ASN A 149 -17.92 -3.90 -4.38
CA ASN A 149 -18.13 -3.14 -5.62
C ASN A 149 -17.25 -3.62 -6.80
N GLY A 150 -16.99 -4.93 -6.88
CA GLY A 150 -16.16 -5.56 -7.91
C GLY A 150 -14.65 -5.40 -7.72
N LEU A 151 -14.22 -4.76 -6.63
CA LEU A 151 -12.82 -4.64 -6.21
C LEU A 151 -12.43 -5.80 -5.30
N ASP A 152 -11.27 -6.40 -5.56
CA ASP A 152 -10.64 -7.37 -4.66
C ASP A 152 -9.87 -6.63 -3.55
N ILE A 153 -10.40 -6.64 -2.33
CA ILE A 153 -9.90 -5.85 -1.21
C ILE A 153 -9.12 -6.72 -0.22
N PHE A 154 -7.85 -6.39 0.02
CA PHE A 154 -7.07 -6.99 1.09
C PHE A 154 -7.53 -6.48 2.47
N ASP A 155 -8.03 -7.39 3.32
CA ASP A 155 -8.40 -7.10 4.69
C ASP A 155 -7.18 -7.23 5.60
N TRP A 156 -6.53 -6.12 5.92
CA TRP A 156 -5.34 -6.09 6.77
C TRP A 156 -5.63 -6.38 8.25
N ARG A 157 -6.89 -6.41 8.70
CA ARG A 157 -7.23 -6.53 10.14
C ARG A 157 -6.68 -7.79 10.82
N PRO A 158 -6.77 -9.01 10.23
CA PRO A 158 -6.18 -10.20 10.83
C PRO A 158 -4.66 -10.10 10.96
N MET A 159 -3.99 -9.54 9.94
CA MET A 159 -2.54 -9.30 10.00
C MET A 159 -2.17 -8.33 11.13
N ILE A 160 -2.94 -7.26 11.37
CA ILE A 160 -2.69 -6.35 12.49
C ILE A 160 -2.89 -7.02 13.85
N LEU A 161 -3.91 -7.88 13.98
CA LEU A 161 -4.11 -8.68 15.20
C LEU A 161 -2.90 -9.60 15.45
N GLU A 162 -2.44 -10.34 14.44
CA GLU A 162 -1.26 -11.21 14.55
C GLU A 162 0.03 -10.44 14.85
N ILE A 163 0.19 -9.23 14.27
CA ILE A 163 1.32 -8.33 14.58
C ILE A 163 1.29 -7.91 16.06
N HIS A 164 0.13 -7.55 16.59
CA HIS A 164 -0.02 -7.21 18.01
C HIS A 164 0.30 -8.42 18.90
N GLU A 165 -0.24 -9.60 18.59
CA GLU A 165 0.00 -10.83 19.35
C GLU A 165 1.48 -11.24 19.33
N ALA A 166 2.15 -11.09 18.19
CA ALA A 166 3.59 -11.32 18.04
C ALA A 166 4.39 -10.38 18.96
N ALA A 167 4.06 -9.08 18.97
CA ALA A 167 4.69 -8.11 19.84
C ALA A 167 4.45 -8.41 21.34
N ALA A 168 3.21 -8.77 21.71
CA ALA A 168 2.84 -9.14 23.08
C ALA A 168 3.54 -10.43 23.56
N SER A 169 3.82 -11.35 22.63
CA SER A 169 4.55 -12.59 22.88
C SER A 169 6.09 -12.42 22.89
N GLY A 170 6.59 -11.20 22.72
CA GLY A 170 8.02 -10.88 22.74
C GLY A 170 8.77 -11.25 21.46
N ILE A 171 8.09 -11.45 20.33
CA ILE A 171 8.75 -11.62 19.03
C ILE A 171 9.46 -10.29 18.68
N PRO A 172 10.75 -10.31 18.29
CA PRO A 172 11.48 -9.10 17.94
C PRO A 172 10.79 -8.28 16.84
N ALA A 173 10.81 -6.96 16.98
CA ALA A 173 10.20 -6.05 16.00
C ALA A 173 10.74 -6.27 14.58
N GLY A 174 12.03 -6.59 14.42
CA GLY A 174 12.65 -6.86 13.13
C GLY A 174 12.14 -8.14 12.44
N ILE A 175 11.86 -9.19 13.22
CA ILE A 175 11.22 -10.41 12.70
C ILE A 175 9.79 -10.10 12.25
N THR A 176 9.03 -9.37 13.08
CA THR A 176 7.65 -8.98 12.76
C THR A 176 7.59 -8.05 11.54
N ALA A 177 8.54 -7.13 11.39
CA ALA A 177 8.67 -6.26 10.21
C ALA A 177 8.89 -7.06 8.93
N SER A 178 9.76 -8.07 8.97
CA SER A 178 9.97 -8.98 7.84
C SER A 178 8.71 -9.77 7.49
N ARG A 179 8.01 -10.31 8.49
CA ARG A 179 6.74 -11.02 8.26
C ARG A 179 5.69 -10.12 7.65
N PHE A 180 5.58 -8.87 8.09
CA PHE A 180 4.69 -7.88 7.49
C PHE A 180 5.02 -7.67 6.00
N MET A 181 6.28 -7.42 5.65
CA MET A 181 6.67 -7.20 4.25
C MET A 181 6.55 -8.46 3.37
N ASN A 182 6.79 -9.65 3.94
CA ASN A 182 6.52 -10.93 3.27
C ASN A 182 5.01 -11.09 3.02
N THR A 183 4.17 -10.72 3.99
CA THR A 183 2.70 -10.76 3.85
C THR A 183 2.22 -9.83 2.74
N LEU A 184 2.78 -8.63 2.64
CA LEU A 184 2.47 -7.73 1.53
C LEU A 184 2.90 -8.33 0.18
N THR A 185 4.06 -9.00 0.14
CA THR A 185 4.53 -9.69 -1.07
C THR A 185 3.59 -10.84 -1.47
N ASP A 186 3.16 -11.66 -0.50
CA ASP A 186 2.18 -12.73 -0.70
C ASP A 186 0.82 -12.17 -1.16
N MET A 187 0.40 -11.04 -0.58
CA MET A 187 -0.84 -10.34 -0.92
C MET A 187 -0.82 -9.83 -2.36
N ALA A 188 0.26 -9.17 -2.77
CA ALA A 188 0.44 -8.65 -4.12
C ALA A 188 0.41 -9.76 -5.17
N GLU A 189 1.09 -10.88 -4.90
CA GLU A 189 1.05 -12.06 -5.75
C GLU A 189 -0.39 -12.57 -5.91
N ALA A 190 -1.11 -12.75 -4.79
CA ALA A 190 -2.47 -13.25 -4.82
C ALA A 190 -3.44 -12.33 -5.60
N GLN A 191 -3.36 -11.01 -5.41
CA GLN A 191 -4.17 -10.05 -6.17
C GLN A 191 -3.80 -10.04 -7.66
N CYS A 192 -2.51 -10.04 -8.00
CA CYS A 192 -2.07 -10.03 -9.40
C CYS A 192 -2.50 -11.29 -10.14
N LEU A 193 -2.43 -12.47 -9.51
CA LEU A 193 -2.86 -13.72 -10.12
C LEU A 193 -4.37 -13.77 -10.36
N ARG A 194 -5.18 -13.35 -9.37
CA ARG A 194 -6.65 -13.26 -9.55
C ARG A 194 -7.03 -12.24 -10.63
N ALA A 195 -6.32 -11.12 -10.68
CA ALA A 195 -6.52 -10.11 -11.72
C ALA A 195 -6.13 -10.65 -13.11
N ALA A 196 -5.03 -11.39 -13.22
CA ALA A 196 -4.61 -12.02 -14.47
C ALA A 196 -5.64 -13.05 -14.95
N GLU A 197 -6.18 -13.87 -14.05
CA GLU A 197 -7.27 -14.81 -14.36
C GLU A 197 -8.53 -14.09 -14.84
N LYS A 198 -8.94 -13.01 -14.15
CA LYS A 198 -10.16 -12.24 -14.48
C LYS A 198 -10.05 -11.44 -15.78
N THR A 199 -8.86 -10.94 -16.12
CA THR A 199 -8.66 -10.01 -17.24
C THR A 199 -7.95 -10.60 -18.45
N GLY A 200 -7.26 -11.73 -18.28
CA GLY A 200 -6.36 -12.31 -19.28
C GLY A 200 -5.02 -11.56 -19.44
N LEU A 201 -4.75 -10.53 -18.64
CA LEU A 201 -3.51 -9.75 -18.73
C LEU A 201 -2.39 -10.39 -17.90
N THR A 202 -1.25 -10.65 -18.53
CA THR A 202 -0.07 -11.27 -17.89
C THR A 202 1.03 -10.26 -17.55
N ARG A 203 1.00 -9.07 -18.16
CA ARG A 203 1.99 -8.01 -17.93
C ARG A 203 1.63 -7.22 -16.67
N VAL A 204 2.55 -7.14 -15.73
CA VAL A 204 2.42 -6.40 -14.46
C VAL A 204 3.47 -5.30 -14.40
N VAL A 205 3.02 -4.06 -14.21
CA VAL A 205 3.89 -2.91 -13.95
C VAL A 205 3.84 -2.55 -12.46
N LEU A 206 5.01 -2.34 -11.84
CA LEU A 206 5.14 -1.94 -10.44
C LEU A 206 5.57 -0.47 -10.36
N SER A 207 4.82 0.36 -9.63
CA SER A 207 5.11 1.80 -9.48
C SER A 207 4.56 2.39 -8.18
N GLY A 208 5.00 3.60 -7.83
CA GLY A 208 4.66 4.27 -6.59
C GLY A 208 5.79 4.19 -5.56
N GLY A 209 5.83 5.16 -4.64
CA GLY A 209 6.94 5.36 -3.71
C GLY A 209 7.28 4.14 -2.84
N VAL A 210 6.32 3.25 -2.54
CA VAL A 210 6.59 2.04 -1.74
C VAL A 210 7.55 1.08 -2.44
N PHE A 211 7.64 1.08 -3.76
CA PHE A 211 8.62 0.26 -4.48
C PHE A 211 10.05 0.81 -4.44
N GLN A 212 10.31 1.92 -3.72
CA GLN A 212 11.66 2.28 -3.29
C GLN A 212 12.17 1.37 -2.15
N ASN A 213 11.28 0.64 -1.48
CA ASN A 213 11.62 -0.35 -0.46
C ASN A 213 12.37 -1.52 -1.11
N ALA A 214 13.67 -1.64 -0.79
CA ALA A 214 14.55 -2.65 -1.34
C ALA A 214 14.17 -4.06 -0.89
N TYR A 215 13.58 -4.20 0.30
CA TYR A 215 13.11 -5.50 0.79
C TYR A 215 12.04 -6.11 -0.13
N ILE A 216 11.02 -5.33 -0.48
CA ILE A 216 9.93 -5.75 -1.38
C ILE A 216 10.43 -5.84 -2.82
N LEU A 217 11.17 -4.84 -3.30
CA LEU A 217 11.62 -4.78 -4.69
C LEU A 217 12.58 -5.94 -5.05
N ALA A 218 13.35 -6.44 -4.07
CA ALA A 218 14.22 -7.60 -4.27
C ALA A 218 13.47 -8.96 -4.31
N ARG A 219 12.18 -9.00 -3.96
CA ARG A 219 11.40 -10.25 -3.79
C ARG A 219 10.21 -10.34 -4.72
N LEU A 220 9.38 -9.30 -4.75
CA LEU A 220 8.10 -9.33 -5.44
C LEU A 220 8.24 -9.57 -6.96
N PRO A 221 9.16 -8.91 -7.69
CA PRO A 221 9.29 -9.13 -9.13
C PRO A 221 9.62 -10.57 -9.49
N ASP A 222 10.57 -11.19 -8.79
CA ASP A 222 10.98 -12.57 -9.06
C ASP A 222 9.90 -13.56 -8.69
N ARG A 223 9.15 -13.28 -7.63
CA ARG A 223 8.00 -14.08 -7.21
C ARG A 223 6.88 -14.07 -8.25
N LEU A 224 6.48 -12.89 -8.71
CA LEU A 224 5.46 -12.73 -9.76
C LEU A 224 5.91 -13.39 -11.08
N ARG A 225 7.19 -13.30 -11.44
CA ARG A 225 7.76 -14.00 -12.61
C ARG A 225 7.70 -15.52 -12.45
N ALA A 226 8.04 -16.04 -11.26
CA ALA A 226 7.93 -17.46 -10.97
C ALA A 226 6.48 -17.97 -11.05
N ALA A 227 5.51 -17.09 -10.78
CA ALA A 227 4.09 -17.36 -10.95
C ALA A 227 3.56 -17.19 -12.40
N GLY A 228 4.44 -16.93 -13.37
CA GLY A 228 4.11 -16.87 -14.80
C GLY A 228 3.73 -15.49 -15.33
N LEU A 229 3.94 -14.42 -14.56
CA LEU A 229 3.64 -13.04 -14.97
C LEU A 229 4.88 -12.34 -15.55
N GLU A 230 4.66 -11.42 -16.49
CA GLU A 230 5.72 -10.58 -17.06
C GLU A 230 5.82 -9.28 -16.27
N VAL A 231 6.90 -9.11 -15.49
CA VAL A 231 6.99 -8.02 -14.50
C VAL A 231 7.98 -6.94 -14.91
N PHE A 232 7.51 -5.69 -14.87
CA PHE A 232 8.25 -4.49 -15.25
C PHE A 232 8.32 -3.49 -14.09
N THR A 233 9.54 -3.05 -13.80
CA THR A 233 9.85 -2.02 -12.79
C THR A 233 10.45 -0.79 -13.48
N HIS A 234 10.54 0.34 -12.79
CA HIS A 234 11.31 1.47 -13.30
C HIS A 234 12.82 1.18 -13.23
N SER A 235 13.57 1.83 -14.11
CA SER A 235 15.02 1.73 -14.23
C SER A 235 15.70 3.05 -14.63
N ARG A 236 15.01 3.93 -15.38
CA ARG A 236 15.57 5.23 -15.83
C ARG A 236 14.90 6.44 -15.20
N VAL A 237 13.70 6.26 -14.64
CA VAL A 237 12.99 7.30 -13.88
C VAL A 237 12.62 6.79 -12.49
N SER A 238 12.32 7.70 -11.58
CA SER A 238 11.89 7.37 -10.22
C SER A 238 10.52 6.67 -10.25
N THR A 239 10.34 5.65 -9.41
CA THR A 239 9.02 5.06 -9.09
C THR A 239 8.13 6.02 -8.30
N ASN A 240 8.73 7.01 -7.64
CA ASN A 240 8.07 8.02 -6.81
C ASN A 240 7.62 9.23 -7.64
N ASP A 241 7.03 10.23 -7.00
CA ASP A 241 6.41 11.40 -7.66
C ASP A 241 7.32 12.16 -8.61
N GLU A 242 8.65 12.08 -8.46
CA GLU A 242 9.57 12.74 -9.41
C GLU A 242 9.48 12.14 -10.83
N GLY A 243 9.00 10.90 -10.97
CA GLY A 243 8.76 10.23 -12.25
C GLY A 243 7.36 10.43 -12.84
N LEU A 244 6.44 11.06 -12.09
CA LEU A 244 5.01 11.13 -12.45
C LEU A 244 4.77 11.86 -13.78
N SER A 245 5.56 12.91 -14.05
CA SER A 245 5.45 13.72 -15.26
C SER A 245 5.60 12.92 -16.56
N LEU A 246 6.45 11.88 -16.59
CA LEU A 246 6.60 11.00 -17.75
C LEU A 246 5.30 10.26 -18.06
N GLY A 247 4.63 9.73 -17.03
CA GLY A 247 3.35 9.05 -17.19
C GLY A 247 2.26 10.00 -17.70
N GLN A 248 2.19 11.21 -17.15
CA GLN A 248 1.24 12.24 -17.55
C GLN A 248 1.40 12.63 -19.03
N ILE A 249 2.63 12.82 -19.50
CA ILE A 249 2.93 13.14 -20.89
C ILE A 249 2.44 12.03 -21.81
N MET A 250 2.74 10.76 -21.51
CA MET A 250 2.34 9.63 -22.37
C MET A 250 0.83 9.43 -22.44
N ILE A 251 0.10 9.67 -21.34
CA ILE A 251 -1.37 9.63 -21.34
C ILE A 251 -1.93 10.77 -22.21
N GLY A 252 -1.41 11.99 -22.05
CA GLY A 252 -1.84 13.14 -22.87
C GLY A 252 -1.54 12.95 -24.37
N GLU A 253 -0.37 12.41 -24.69
CA GLU A 253 0.06 12.10 -26.06
C GLU A 253 -0.86 11.06 -26.73
N HIS A 254 -1.21 10.00 -26.01
CA HIS A 254 -2.14 8.99 -26.48
C HIS A 254 -3.54 9.56 -26.74
N ALA A 255 -4.02 10.46 -25.87
CA ALA A 255 -5.31 11.14 -26.04
C ALA A 255 -5.32 12.00 -27.32
N LEU A 256 -4.25 12.73 -27.60
CA LEU A 256 -4.13 13.56 -28.81
C LEU A 256 -4.12 12.71 -30.10
N ARG A 257 -3.32 11.64 -30.14
CA ARG A 257 -3.30 10.73 -31.31
C ARG A 257 -4.66 10.12 -31.61
N THR A 258 -5.42 9.78 -30.58
CA THR A 258 -6.76 9.18 -30.73
C THR A 258 -7.77 10.20 -31.24
N ALA A 259 -7.67 11.47 -30.83
CA ALA A 259 -8.51 12.54 -31.33
C ALA A 259 -8.28 12.82 -32.82
N ASP A 260 -7.01 12.84 -33.26
CA ASP A 260 -6.65 13.07 -34.67
C ASP A 260 -7.08 11.93 -35.61
N GLN A 261 -7.24 10.70 -35.10
CA GLN A 261 -7.72 9.55 -35.87
C GLN A 261 -9.25 9.48 -35.97
N ALA A 262 -9.98 10.25 -35.17
CA ALA A 262 -11.45 10.29 -35.14
C ALA A 262 -12.05 11.37 -36.08
N VAL A 263 -11.20 12.15 -36.76
CA VAL A 263 -11.54 13.19 -37.74
C VAL A 263 -11.29 12.68 -39.15
#